data_AF-A0A7J6ATE7-F1
#
_entry.id   AF-A0A7J6ATE7-F1
#
_cell.length_a   1.000
_cell.length_b   1.000
_cell.length_c   1.000
_cell.angle_alpha   90.00
_cell.angle_beta   90.00
_cell.angle_gamma   90.00
#
_symmetry.space_group_name_H-M   'P 1'
#
loop_
_entity.id
_entity.type
_entity.pdbx_description
1 polymer ?
#
loop_
_entity_poly.entity_id
_entity_poly.type
_entity_poly.pdbx_seq_one_letter_code
_entity_poly.pdbx_strand_id
1 'polypeptide(L)'
;MSEFLVSLLGERLVTGEKAEVDVHALGSGLALVGLYFGCSVNAPCRQFNSSLADFYCHFKTSSEHKDKLEMVFISSDQDQKHWQDFLQEMQWPALPFKDRHKKVSVRGARADQSLLQHLDEPQFI
;
A
#
# COMPACT_ATOMS: atom_id res chain seq x y z
N MET A 1 6.61 14.13 12.77
CA MET A 1 6.59 13.05 11.76
C MET A 1 5.27 12.29 11.77
N SER A 2 4.76 11.88 12.94
CA SER A 2 3.46 11.20 13.08
C SER A 2 2.27 11.97 12.45
N GLU A 3 2.11 13.27 12.71
CA GLU A 3 1.00 14.06 12.12
C GLU A 3 1.03 14.09 10.59
N PHE A 4 2.23 14.15 9.99
CA PHE A 4 2.39 14.10 8.54
C PHE A 4 1.96 12.74 7.99
N LEU A 5 2.36 11.64 8.64
CA LEU A 5 1.94 10.30 8.24
C LEU A 5 0.43 10.11 8.39
N VAL A 6 -0.17 10.66 9.44
CA VAL A 6 -1.63 10.63 9.63
C VAL A 6 -2.35 11.44 8.56
N SER A 7 -1.84 12.61 8.20
CA SER A 7 -2.35 13.37 7.06
C SER A 7 -2.23 12.60 5.73
N LEU A 8 -1.21 11.75 5.58
CA LEU A 8 -0.91 11.05 4.34
C LEU A 8 -1.68 9.73 4.20
N LEU A 9 -1.73 8.96 5.30
CA LEU A 9 -2.20 7.59 5.33
C LEU A 9 -3.53 7.43 6.10
N GLY A 10 -3.98 8.47 6.81
CA GLY A 10 -5.09 8.40 7.76
C GLY A 10 -4.63 7.94 9.14
N GLU A 11 -5.59 7.80 10.04
CA GLU A 11 -5.33 7.40 11.44
C GLU A 11 -5.02 5.91 11.58
N ARG A 12 -5.52 5.07 10.67
CA ARG A 12 -5.48 3.62 10.80
C ARG A 12 -5.08 2.94 9.49
N LEU A 13 -4.22 1.94 9.61
CA LEU A 13 -3.90 0.98 8.56
C LEU A 13 -4.47 -0.39 8.93
N VAL A 14 -4.47 -1.32 7.97
CA VAL A 14 -4.99 -2.68 8.14
C VAL A 14 -3.97 -3.71 7.68
N THR A 15 -3.87 -4.83 8.40
CA THR A 15 -3.02 -5.98 8.03
C THR A 15 -3.84 -7.10 7.39
N GLY A 16 -3.18 -8.14 6.88
CA GLY A 16 -3.83 -9.36 6.39
C GLY A 16 -4.78 -9.98 7.43
N GLU A 17 -4.40 -9.95 8.70
CA GLU A 17 -5.22 -10.47 9.81
C GLU A 17 -6.42 -9.57 10.15
N LYS A 18 -6.67 -8.50 9.38
CA LYS A 18 -7.64 -7.43 9.67
C LYS A 18 -7.38 -6.72 11.00
N ALA A 19 -6.15 -6.80 11.52
CA ALA A 19 -5.74 -6.01 12.65
C ALA A 19 -5.55 -4.56 12.21
N GLU A 20 -6.00 -3.63 13.06
CA GLU A 20 -5.80 -2.20 12.83
C GLU A 20 -4.48 -1.74 13.44
N VAL A 21 -3.74 -0.93 12.69
CA VAL A 21 -2.46 -0.35 13.12
C VAL A 21 -2.63 1.16 13.22
N ASP A 22 -2.35 1.71 14.40
CA ASP A 22 -2.37 3.16 14.65
C ASP A 22 -1.15 3.84 14.01
N VAL A 23 -1.41 4.78 13.11
CA VAL A 23 -0.37 5.53 12.39
C VAL A 23 0.40 6.48 13.31
N HIS A 24 -0.21 6.97 14.40
CA HIS A 24 0.49 7.79 15.38
C HIS A 24 1.59 7.01 16.08
N ALA A 25 1.30 5.77 16.49
CA ALA A 25 2.28 4.88 17.10
C ALA A 25 3.41 4.56 16.11
N LEU A 26 3.06 4.31 14.85
CA LEU A 26 4.00 4.02 13.77
C LEU A 26 5.06 5.11 13.59
N GLY A 27 4.63 6.39 13.56
CA GLY A 27 5.50 7.53 13.30
C GLY A 27 6.49 7.89 14.40
N SER A 28 6.41 7.25 15.58
CA SER A 28 7.24 7.59 16.74
C SER A 28 8.58 6.85 16.79
N GLY A 29 8.68 5.65 16.18
CA GLY A 29 9.87 4.79 16.26
C GLY A 29 10.63 4.63 14.94
N LEU A 30 9.97 4.91 13.82
CA LEU A 30 10.50 4.67 12.47
C LEU A 30 11.48 5.75 12.01
N ALA A 31 12.54 5.30 11.35
CA ALA A 31 13.43 6.16 10.58
C ALA A 31 12.99 6.25 9.11
N LEU A 32 12.34 5.22 8.59
CA LEU A 32 11.92 5.13 7.19
C LEU A 32 10.54 4.48 7.07
N VAL A 33 9.69 5.06 6.22
CA VAL A 33 8.42 4.49 5.78
C VAL A 33 8.50 4.26 4.28
N GLY A 34 8.41 3.01 3.84
CA GLY A 34 8.39 2.64 2.43
C GLY A 34 6.95 2.54 1.92
N LEU A 35 6.57 3.39 0.97
CA LEU A 35 5.26 3.33 0.32
C LEU A 35 5.34 2.40 -0.90
N TYR A 36 4.60 1.30 -0.86
CA TYR A 36 4.52 0.34 -1.96
C TYR A 36 3.21 0.52 -2.73
N PHE A 37 3.29 1.08 -3.93
CA PHE A 37 2.15 1.24 -4.84
C PHE A 37 2.04 0.04 -5.78
N GLY A 38 0.87 -0.60 -5.85
CA GLY A 38 0.68 -1.74 -6.73
C GLY A 38 -0.78 -2.19 -6.86
N CYS A 39 -0.99 -3.25 -7.63
CA CYS A 39 -2.27 -3.95 -7.72
C CYS A 39 -2.04 -5.46 -7.80
N SER A 40 -2.98 -6.22 -7.26
CA SER A 40 -2.87 -7.68 -7.13
C SER A 40 -2.89 -8.42 -8.46
N VAL A 41 -3.59 -7.89 -9.47
CA VAL A 41 -3.85 -8.57 -10.75
C VAL A 41 -2.67 -8.47 -11.73
N ASN A 42 -1.69 -7.61 -11.46
CA ASN A 42 -0.55 -7.35 -12.33
C ASN A 42 0.62 -8.31 -12.04
N ALA A 43 1.11 -9.04 -13.05
CA ALA A 43 2.16 -10.04 -12.90
C ALA A 43 3.50 -9.47 -12.37
N PRO A 44 4.02 -8.35 -12.92
CA PRO A 44 5.12 -7.59 -12.33
C PRO A 44 4.95 -7.28 -10.83
N CYS A 45 3.75 -6.87 -10.41
CA CYS A 45 3.50 -6.55 -8.99
C CYS A 45 3.59 -7.80 -8.11
N ARG A 46 3.10 -8.96 -8.57
CA ARG A 46 3.23 -10.22 -7.83
C ARG A 46 4.69 -10.65 -7.68
N GLN A 47 5.49 -10.56 -8.74
CA GLN A 47 6.92 -10.88 -8.68
C GLN A 47 7.66 -9.95 -7.70
N PHE A 48 7.40 -8.65 -7.78
CA PHE A 48 7.99 -7.69 -6.86
C PHE A 48 7.54 -7.93 -5.42
N ASN A 49 6.27 -8.29 -5.19
CA ASN A 49 5.76 -8.61 -3.86
C ASN A 49 6.54 -9.74 -3.21
N SER A 50 6.83 -10.82 -3.95
CA SER A 50 7.64 -11.93 -3.44
C SER A 50 9.05 -11.48 -3.05
N SER A 51 9.74 -10.73 -3.91
CA SER A 51 11.08 -10.21 -3.58
C SER A 51 11.08 -9.25 -2.40
N LEU A 52 10.04 -8.42 -2.27
CA LEU A 52 9.88 -7.50 -1.15
C LEU A 52 9.57 -8.25 0.15
N ALA A 53 8.75 -9.30 0.10
CA ALA A 53 8.45 -10.15 1.24
C ALA A 53 9.71 -10.84 1.79
N ASP A 54 10.56 -11.36 0.91
CA ASP A 54 11.83 -11.98 1.30
C ASP A 54 12.77 -10.97 1.97
N PHE A 55 12.95 -9.79 1.35
CA PHE A 55 13.75 -8.71 1.92
C PHE A 55 13.21 -8.28 3.29
N TYR A 56 11.91 -8.04 3.38
CA TYR A 56 11.28 -7.52 4.58
C TYR A 56 11.35 -8.53 5.73
N CYS A 57 11.10 -9.80 5.45
CA CYS A 57 11.23 -10.89 6.43
C CYS A 57 12.67 -10.96 6.98
N HIS A 58 13.67 -10.94 6.09
CA HIS A 58 15.07 -10.96 6.50
C HIS A 58 15.44 -9.71 7.30
N PHE A 59 14.98 -8.52 6.87
CA PHE A 59 15.21 -7.27 7.58
C PHE A 59 14.62 -7.32 9.00
N LYS A 60 13.36 -7.77 9.15
CA LYS A 60 12.68 -7.84 10.45
C LYS A 60 13.27 -8.88 11.40
N THR A 61 13.88 -9.93 10.88
CA THR A 61 14.41 -11.04 11.70
C THR A 61 15.89 -10.87 12.07
N SER A 62 16.71 -10.30 11.19
CA SER A 62 18.18 -10.30 11.35
C SER A 62 18.79 -8.92 11.55
N SER A 63 18.06 -7.83 11.31
CA SER A 63 18.61 -6.47 11.49
C SER A 63 18.47 -5.97 12.93
N GLU A 64 19.52 -5.31 13.43
CA GLU A 64 19.46 -4.49 14.65
C GLU A 64 18.51 -3.28 14.49
N HIS A 65 18.16 -2.93 13.25
CA HIS A 65 17.27 -1.82 12.90
C HIS A 65 15.87 -2.28 12.47
N LYS A 66 15.46 -3.50 12.79
CA LYS A 66 14.15 -4.07 12.44
C LYS A 66 12.96 -3.15 12.75
N ASP A 67 13.05 -2.33 13.80
CA ASP A 67 12.00 -1.41 14.24
C ASP A 67 12.11 0.00 13.62
N LYS A 68 13.02 0.19 12.65
CA LYS A 68 13.28 1.48 11.99
C LYS A 68 12.67 1.62 10.61
N LEU A 69 12.27 0.51 9.98
CA LEU A 69 11.59 0.50 8.69
C LEU A 69 10.21 -0.14 8.83
N GLU A 70 9.22 0.49 8.21
CA GLU A 70 7.91 -0.09 7.96
C GLU A 70 7.52 0.09 6.50
N MET A 71 6.90 -0.93 5.92
CA MET A 71 6.33 -0.85 4.58
C MET A 71 4.82 -0.58 4.69
N VAL A 72 4.26 0.19 3.76
CA VAL A 72 2.81 0.42 3.69
C VAL A 72 2.35 0.20 2.26
N PHE A 73 1.43 -0.75 2.08
CA PHE A 73 0.85 -1.03 0.77
C PHE A 73 -0.27 -0.04 0.42
N ILE A 74 -0.16 0.54 -0.76
CA ILE A 74 -1.13 1.46 -1.37
C ILE A 74 -1.68 0.80 -2.63
N SER A 75 -2.85 0.18 -2.46
CA SER A 75 -3.49 -0.57 -3.52
C SER A 75 -4.15 0.32 -4.57
N SER A 76 -3.98 -0.07 -5.83
CA SER A 76 -4.74 0.42 -6.98
C SER A 76 -5.81 -0.59 -7.43
N ASP A 77 -6.08 -1.64 -6.64
CA ASP A 77 -7.12 -2.62 -6.93
C ASP A 77 -8.50 -1.96 -6.92
N GLN A 78 -9.33 -2.35 -7.89
CA GLN A 78 -10.72 -1.88 -8.00
C GLN A 78 -11.69 -2.79 -7.25
N ASP A 79 -11.27 -4.03 -6.97
CA ASP A 79 -12.07 -5.05 -6.32
C ASP A 79 -11.55 -5.33 -4.90
N GLN A 80 -12.46 -5.35 -3.94
CA GLN A 80 -12.11 -5.55 -2.52
C GLN A 80 -11.60 -6.96 -2.25
N LYS A 81 -12.11 -7.97 -2.96
CA LYS A 81 -11.72 -9.36 -2.74
C LYS A 81 -10.28 -9.58 -3.17
N HIS A 82 -9.91 -9.14 -4.37
CA HIS A 82 -8.54 -9.18 -4.88
C HIS A 82 -7.57 -8.43 -3.97
N TRP A 83 -7.95 -7.23 -3.49
CA TRP A 83 -7.17 -6.50 -2.49
C TRP A 83 -6.96 -7.32 -1.20
N GLN A 84 -8.03 -7.92 -0.68
CA GLN A 84 -7.99 -8.64 0.57
C GLN A 84 -7.15 -9.92 0.48
N ASP A 85 -7.29 -10.67 -0.62
CA ASP A 85 -6.53 -11.89 -0.88
C ASP A 85 -5.04 -11.56 -0.96
N PHE A 86 -4.67 -10.53 -1.72
CA PHE A 86 -3.28 -10.11 -1.86
C PHE A 86 -2.67 -9.57 -0.56
N LEU A 87 -3.49 -8.91 0.28
CA LEU A 87 -3.05 -8.45 1.60
C LEU A 87 -2.70 -9.61 2.55
N GLN A 88 -3.29 -10.81 2.38
CA GLN A 88 -2.91 -12.00 3.16
C GLN A 88 -1.48 -12.46 2.87
N GLU A 89 -0.92 -12.10 1.72
CA GLU A 89 0.42 -12.52 1.29
C GLU A 89 1.52 -11.60 1.86
N MET A 90 1.15 -10.55 2.59
CA MET A 90 2.07 -9.50 3.05
C MET A 90 2.25 -9.51 4.57
N GLN A 91 3.44 -9.11 5.01
CA GLN A 91 3.80 -8.99 6.43
C GLN A 91 3.71 -7.54 6.95
N TRP A 92 3.29 -6.62 6.09
CA TRP A 92 3.21 -5.19 6.36
C TRP A 92 1.76 -4.67 6.19
N PRO A 93 1.43 -3.53 6.82
CA PRO A 93 0.09 -2.96 6.73
C PRO A 93 -0.22 -2.33 5.36
N ALA A 94 -1.50 -2.09 5.11
CA ALA A 94 -2.01 -1.42 3.93
C ALA A 94 -3.01 -0.32 4.29
N LEU A 95 -3.25 0.60 3.35
CA LEU A 95 -4.40 1.49 3.45
C LEU A 95 -5.69 0.68 3.41
N PRO A 96 -6.70 1.00 4.25
CA PRO A 96 -8.02 0.42 4.13
C PRO A 96 -8.56 0.58 2.71
N PHE A 97 -9.17 -0.46 2.15
CA PHE A 97 -9.69 -0.43 0.76
C PHE A 97 -10.63 0.75 0.47
N LYS A 98 -11.43 1.15 1.47
CA LYS A 98 -12.33 2.32 1.39
C LYS A 98 -11.57 3.64 1.23
N ASP A 99 -10.37 3.69 1.79
CA ASP A 99 -9.48 4.84 1.81
C ASP A 99 -8.43 4.81 0.69
N ARG A 100 -8.50 3.84 -0.25
CA ARG A 100 -7.57 3.74 -1.40
C ARG A 100 -7.54 4.99 -2.27
N HIS A 101 -8.62 5.78 -2.23
CA HIS A 101 -8.76 7.05 -2.95
C HIS A 101 -8.19 8.24 -2.19
N LYS A 102 -7.69 8.07 -0.96
CA LYS A 102 -6.82 9.06 -0.33
C LYS A 102 -5.60 9.17 -1.22
N LYS A 103 -5.71 10.04 -2.22
CA LYS A 103 -4.64 10.41 -3.12
C LYS A 103 -3.59 11.05 -2.23
N VAL A 104 -2.64 10.23 -1.79
CA VAL A 104 -1.34 10.66 -1.33
C VAL A 104 -0.92 11.69 -2.37
N SER A 105 -0.99 12.98 -2.03
CA SER A 105 -0.63 14.06 -2.94
C SER A 105 0.89 14.09 -3.01
N VAL A 106 1.48 13.01 -3.52
CA VAL A 106 2.87 12.99 -3.93
C VAL A 106 2.88 13.82 -5.20
N ARG A 107 3.26 15.08 -5.06
CA ARG A 107 3.56 15.98 -6.18
C ARG A 107 4.60 15.29 -7.08
N GLY A 108 4.17 14.50 -8.07
CA GLY A 108 5.05 13.73 -8.93
C GLY A 108 4.45 12.49 -9.59
N ALA A 109 3.45 11.83 -9.01
CA ALA A 109 2.82 10.68 -9.65
C ALA A 109 1.73 11.14 -10.63
N ARG A 110 2.10 11.50 -11.86
CA ARG A 110 1.14 11.55 -12.98
C ARG A 110 0.67 10.11 -13.27
N ALA A 111 -0.33 9.64 -12.54
CA ALA A 111 -1.24 8.66 -13.11
C ALA A 111 -2.02 9.41 -14.19
N ASP A 112 -1.72 9.10 -15.44
CA ASP A 112 -2.40 9.69 -16.58
C ASP A 112 -3.90 9.33 -16.54
N GLN A 113 -4.71 10.27 -16.04
CA GLN A 113 -6.16 10.15 -16.01
C GLN A 113 -6.80 10.19 -17.42
N SER A 114 -6.04 10.44 -18.49
CA SER A 114 -6.58 10.49 -19.86
C SER A 114 -6.87 9.10 -20.45
N LEU A 115 -6.25 8.04 -19.92
CA LEU A 115 -6.45 6.66 -20.41
C LEU A 115 -7.75 6.00 -19.92
N LEU A 116 -8.43 6.58 -18.91
CA LEU A 116 -9.66 6.00 -18.36
C LEU A 116 -10.96 6.62 -18.92
N GLN A 117 -10.87 7.66 -19.77
CA GLN A 117 -12.06 8.29 -20.37
C GLN A 117 -12.43 7.74 -21.76
N HIS A 118 -11.69 6.77 -22.30
CA HIS A 118 -11.86 6.33 -23.70
C HIS A 118 -12.47 4.93 -23.87
N LEU A 119 -13.03 4.31 -22.82
CA LEU A 119 -13.58 2.94 -22.90
C LEU A 119 -15.09 2.86 -22.62
N ASP A 120 -15.86 3.93 -22.88
CA ASP A 120 -17.32 3.91 -22.71
C ASP A 120 -18.04 4.68 -23.84
N GLU A 121 -17.79 4.28 -25.10
CA GLU A 121 -18.67 4.62 -26.22
C GLU A 121 -19.24 3.30 -26.78
N PRO A 122 -20.52 2.97 -26.53
CA PRO A 122 -21.17 1.83 -27.18
C PRO A 122 -21.44 2.17 -28.65
N GLN A 123 -20.78 1.46 -29.56
CA GLN A 123 -21.17 1.47 -30.97
C GLN A 123 -22.53 0.77 -31.12
N PHE A 124 -23.60 1.55 -31.12
CA PHE A 124 -24.87 1.14 -31.71
C PHE A 124 -24.80 1.38 -33.23
N ILE A 125 -24.84 0.28 -33.99
CA ILE A 125 -25.29 0.25 -35.39
C ILE A 125 -26.59 -0.55 -35.40
#